data_AF-A0A1I4GBS6-F1
#
_entry.id   AF-A0A1I4GBS6-F1
#
_cell.length_a   1.000
_cell.length_b   1.000
_cell.length_c   1.000
_cell.angle_alpha   90.00
_cell.angle_beta   90.00
_cell.angle_gamma   90.00
#
_symmetry.space_group_name_H-M   'P 1'
#
loop_
_entity.id
_entity.type
_entity.pdbx_description
1 polymer ?
#
loop_
_entity_poly.entity_id
_entity_poly.type
_entity_poly.pdbx_seq_one_letter_code
_entity_poly.pdbx_strand_id
1 'polypeptide(L)'
;MSETFVNQSFGTGQAATGVLVANTFTGTNIASGASTITINGNVNLPGSPVTVDANLVGLVGAGLQGTYVGFSQPQGVTEPIYYFSVSPGGLSSPVTVAVSAGQLSTATLLAPVNTTPTVTAPDSQTIVCFASGTRIRTAKGDIRVEELRVGDDVVTSSGARRAIRWLGHRTIACTGRTDLAQVLPVRIARDAFGEGRPARDLLVSPAHAICVDLLGEILVPACRLINGTTITQIAVDEITYWHVELDSHDILLAEGLPAESYVECGNRGFFANTGVIDLDAAPDARPSGPQAFCRPLIEGGPLVEALRERLDAKAVTLGWTLVETPLAELRIVADGRIVRPESHGLSARVRLPADTKDVWLECETSVPAHLGASTDDRALGICLAALTADDGLSLRRTLSAGSPELAEGFYEAGEGHRWTGARARVPASLWQGCRDEFFLRIDLAAPALPRWVDKGHTEAKAELRLVA
;
A
#
# COMPACT_ATOMS: atom_id res chain seq x y z
N MET A 1 1.01 0.05 -17.38
CA MET A 1 1.40 0.07 -18.81
C MET A 1 2.04 1.41 -19.10
N SER A 2 3.20 1.40 -19.75
CA SER A 2 3.86 2.60 -20.28
C SER A 2 3.34 2.82 -21.70
N GLU A 3 2.85 4.02 -22.01
CA GLU A 3 2.36 4.36 -23.34
C GLU A 3 2.96 5.66 -23.84
N THR A 4 3.44 5.67 -25.08
CA THR A 4 4.12 6.83 -25.64
C THR A 4 3.25 7.46 -26.73
N PHE A 5 2.80 8.69 -26.46
CA PHE A 5 2.09 9.52 -27.42
C PHE A 5 3.14 10.33 -28.20
N VAL A 6 3.39 9.97 -29.46
CA VAL A 6 4.32 10.70 -30.35
C VAL A 6 3.54 11.30 -31.51
N ASN A 7 3.27 12.60 -31.43
CA ASN A 7 2.42 13.35 -32.36
C ASN A 7 1.09 12.66 -32.64
N GLN A 8 0.48 12.09 -31.59
CA GLN A 8 -0.76 11.35 -31.75
C GLN A 8 -1.94 12.31 -31.77
N SER A 9 -2.62 12.40 -32.90
CA SER A 9 -3.75 13.30 -33.12
C SER A 9 -5.09 12.56 -33.02
N PHE A 10 -6.03 13.19 -32.32
CA PHE A 10 -7.40 12.71 -32.11
C PHE A 10 -8.36 13.68 -32.80
N GLY A 11 -9.21 13.14 -33.68
CA GLY A 11 -10.14 13.90 -34.51
C GLY A 11 -11.52 14.06 -33.91
N THR A 12 -12.49 14.36 -34.78
CA THR A 12 -13.91 14.51 -34.42
C THR A 12 -14.42 13.28 -33.68
N GLY A 13 -15.06 13.50 -32.53
CA GLY A 13 -15.60 12.43 -31.70
C GLY A 13 -14.57 11.60 -30.95
N GLN A 14 -13.26 11.85 -31.09
CA GLN A 14 -12.19 11.12 -30.39
C GLN A 14 -11.59 11.88 -29.21
N ALA A 15 -11.99 13.13 -29.01
CA ALA A 15 -11.52 13.98 -27.92
C ALA A 15 -12.66 14.78 -27.28
N ALA A 16 -12.52 15.10 -26.00
CA ALA A 16 -13.46 15.94 -25.26
C ALA A 16 -12.75 16.79 -24.20
N THR A 17 -13.29 17.98 -23.91
CA THR A 17 -12.87 18.79 -22.74
C THR A 17 -13.93 18.78 -21.66
N GLY A 18 -13.47 18.89 -20.41
CA GLY A 18 -14.35 18.87 -19.25
C GLY A 18 -13.60 19.09 -17.95
N VAL A 19 -14.27 18.71 -16.86
CA VAL A 19 -13.74 18.79 -15.51
C VAL A 19 -13.72 17.39 -14.91
N LEU A 20 -12.64 17.05 -14.22
CA LEU A 20 -12.55 15.85 -13.40
C LEU A 20 -12.95 16.19 -11.97
N VAL A 21 -14.02 15.55 -11.47
CA VAL A 21 -14.50 15.73 -10.09
C VAL A 21 -14.61 14.35 -9.45
N ALA A 22 -13.92 14.14 -8.33
CA ALA A 22 -13.93 12.86 -7.60
C ALA A 22 -13.71 11.64 -8.52
N ASN A 23 -12.68 11.70 -9.37
CA ASN A 23 -12.32 10.68 -10.37
C ASN A 23 -13.39 10.42 -11.45
N THR A 24 -14.45 11.22 -11.53
CA THR A 24 -15.44 11.11 -12.61
C THR A 24 -15.27 12.29 -13.56
N PHE A 25 -15.04 12.00 -14.83
CA PHE A 25 -14.94 13.04 -15.84
C PHE A 25 -16.35 13.49 -16.24
N THR A 26 -16.61 14.79 -16.16
CA THR A 26 -17.84 15.38 -16.72
C THR A 26 -17.45 16.18 -17.95
N GLY A 27 -17.61 15.57 -19.11
CA GLY A 27 -17.33 16.21 -20.39
C GLY A 27 -18.43 17.20 -20.75
N THR A 28 -18.07 18.45 -21.02
CA THR A 28 -19.02 19.48 -21.46
C THR A 28 -18.97 19.72 -22.96
N ASN A 29 -17.87 19.36 -23.65
CA ASN A 29 -17.72 19.55 -25.09
C ASN A 29 -16.93 18.40 -25.75
N ILE A 30 -17.62 17.48 -26.43
CA ILE A 30 -16.98 16.51 -27.33
C ILE A 30 -16.56 17.26 -28.61
N ALA A 31 -15.36 16.98 -29.12
CA ALA A 31 -14.85 17.60 -30.34
C ALA A 31 -15.79 17.35 -31.53
N SER A 32 -16.42 18.42 -32.00
CA SER A 32 -17.32 18.43 -33.16
C SER A 32 -16.71 19.25 -34.29
N GLY A 33 -16.73 18.74 -35.53
CA GLY A 33 -16.10 19.39 -36.69
C GLY A 33 -14.60 19.08 -36.83
N ALA A 34 -13.88 19.83 -37.68
CA ALA A 34 -12.49 19.54 -38.08
C ALA A 34 -11.42 19.82 -37.00
N SER A 35 -11.81 19.98 -35.73
CA SER A 35 -10.89 20.20 -34.61
C SER A 35 -10.11 18.93 -34.27
N THR A 36 -8.79 19.06 -34.14
CA THR A 36 -7.90 18.00 -33.68
C THR A 36 -7.23 18.38 -32.36
N ILE A 37 -6.96 17.36 -31.53
CA ILE A 37 -6.07 17.47 -30.36
C ILE A 37 -4.87 16.57 -30.60
N THR A 38 -3.66 17.08 -30.42
CA THR A 38 -2.43 16.28 -30.51
C THR A 38 -1.79 16.19 -29.13
N ILE A 39 -1.49 14.95 -28.71
CA ILE A 39 -0.79 14.66 -27.45
C ILE A 39 0.63 14.20 -27.76
N ASN A 40 1.57 14.72 -26.98
CA ASN A 40 2.99 14.42 -27.05
C ASN A 40 3.54 14.14 -25.65
N GLY A 41 4.10 12.96 -25.43
CA GLY A 41 4.76 12.61 -24.16
C GLY A 41 4.71 11.11 -23.86
N ASN A 42 5.56 10.69 -22.93
CA ASN A 42 5.57 9.31 -22.44
C ASN A 42 4.79 9.24 -21.13
N VAL A 43 3.69 8.50 -21.12
CA VAL A 43 2.83 8.34 -19.95
C VAL A 43 3.09 7.00 -19.29
N ASN A 44 3.80 7.06 -18.17
CA ASN A 44 4.18 5.87 -17.41
C ASN A 44 3.37 5.78 -16.11
N LEU A 45 3.06 6.95 -15.52
CA LEU A 45 2.40 7.14 -14.23
C LEU A 45 1.59 8.45 -14.29
N PRO A 46 0.52 8.61 -13.51
CA PRO A 46 -0.09 9.93 -13.32
C PRO A 46 0.95 10.97 -12.91
N GLY A 47 0.82 12.18 -13.45
CA GLY A 47 1.81 13.25 -13.32
C GLY A 47 2.88 13.24 -14.42
N SER A 48 2.97 12.20 -15.26
CA SER A 48 3.85 12.20 -16.43
C SER A 48 3.62 13.46 -17.29
N PRO A 49 4.67 14.25 -17.57
CA PRO A 49 4.52 15.49 -18.33
C PRO A 49 4.17 15.18 -19.78
N VAL A 50 3.26 15.98 -20.34
CA VAL A 50 2.89 15.94 -21.76
C VAL A 50 2.80 17.35 -22.31
N THR A 51 2.96 17.48 -23.62
CA THR A 51 2.57 18.68 -24.36
C THR A 51 1.32 18.40 -25.17
N VAL A 52 0.42 19.39 -25.21
CA VAL A 52 -0.87 19.30 -25.87
C VAL A 52 -1.02 20.44 -26.85
N ASP A 53 -1.29 20.10 -28.11
CA ASP A 53 -1.79 21.05 -29.10
C ASP A 53 -3.31 20.86 -29.20
N ALA A 54 -4.07 21.88 -28.86
CA ALA A 54 -5.53 21.82 -28.85
C ALA A 54 -6.13 22.96 -29.66
N ASN A 55 -7.12 22.63 -30.48
CA ASN A 55 -7.96 23.60 -31.16
C ASN A 55 -9.44 23.32 -30.87
N LEU A 56 -9.80 23.39 -29.58
CA LEU A 56 -11.14 23.08 -29.08
C LEU A 56 -11.76 24.26 -28.32
N VAL A 57 -13.09 24.32 -28.30
CA VAL A 57 -13.82 25.31 -27.50
C VAL A 57 -13.43 25.16 -26.02
N GLY A 58 -12.90 26.23 -25.43
CA GLY A 58 -12.41 26.26 -24.04
C GLY A 58 -10.94 25.86 -23.85
N LEU A 59 -10.24 25.39 -24.89
CA LEU A 59 -8.82 25.07 -24.85
C LEU A 59 -8.18 25.23 -26.25
N VAL A 60 -7.56 26.39 -26.50
CA VAL A 60 -6.88 26.70 -27.76
C VAL A 60 -5.43 27.09 -27.49
N GLY A 61 -4.49 26.38 -28.12
CA GLY A 61 -3.06 26.68 -28.03
C GLY A 61 -2.19 25.55 -28.56
N ALA A 62 -0.93 25.88 -28.86
CA ALA A 62 0.10 24.93 -29.24
C ALA A 62 1.17 24.85 -28.14
N GLY A 63 1.69 23.66 -27.87
CA GLY A 63 2.70 23.39 -26.86
C GLY A 63 2.21 23.61 -25.44
N LEU A 64 0.91 23.45 -25.17
CA LEU A 64 0.36 23.63 -23.82
C LEU A 64 0.93 22.56 -22.89
N GLN A 65 1.42 23.00 -21.73
CA GLN A 65 1.94 22.08 -20.73
C GLN A 65 0.78 21.37 -20.02
N GLY A 66 0.89 20.03 -19.95
CA GLY A 66 -0.07 19.19 -19.28
C GLY A 66 0.57 18.04 -18.53
N THR A 67 -0.25 17.33 -17.78
CA THR A 67 0.14 16.12 -17.06
C THR A 67 -0.86 15.01 -17.35
N TYR A 68 -0.36 13.78 -17.48
CA TYR A 68 -1.20 12.60 -17.56
C TYR A 68 -1.93 12.38 -16.23
N VAL A 69 -3.24 12.11 -16.28
CA VAL A 69 -4.07 11.93 -15.09
C VAL A 69 -4.39 10.45 -14.87
N GLY A 70 -4.71 9.72 -15.93
CA GLY A 70 -5.12 8.32 -15.85
C GLY A 70 -5.85 7.88 -17.12
N PHE A 71 -6.46 6.70 -17.09
CA PHE A 71 -7.27 6.19 -18.19
C PHE A 71 -8.55 5.52 -17.69
N SER A 72 -9.52 5.27 -18.56
CA SER A 72 -10.68 4.43 -18.26
C SER A 72 -10.92 3.47 -19.43
N GLN A 73 -11.43 2.28 -19.16
CA GLN A 73 -11.87 1.35 -20.21
C GLN A 73 -13.22 0.75 -19.82
N PRO A 74 -14.32 1.49 -20.04
CA PRO A 74 -15.65 1.03 -19.65
C PRO A 74 -16.04 -0.27 -20.35
N GLN A 75 -16.89 -1.08 -19.71
CA GLN A 75 -17.35 -2.35 -20.28
C GLN A 75 -18.03 -2.12 -21.63
N GLY A 76 -17.54 -2.80 -22.68
CA GLY A 76 -18.03 -2.64 -24.05
C GLY A 76 -17.27 -1.62 -24.90
N VAL A 77 -16.24 -0.95 -24.34
CA VAL A 77 -15.34 -0.07 -25.09
C VAL A 77 -14.02 -0.79 -25.36
N THR A 78 -13.69 -0.98 -26.64
CA THR A 78 -12.46 -1.68 -27.04
C THR A 78 -11.21 -0.85 -26.78
N GLU A 79 -11.29 0.46 -27.04
CA GLU A 79 -10.16 1.39 -26.94
C GLU A 79 -10.19 2.16 -25.60
N PRO A 80 -9.08 2.20 -24.84
CA PRO A 80 -9.01 2.98 -23.61
C PRO A 80 -9.19 4.49 -23.88
N ILE A 81 -9.66 5.20 -22.84
CA ILE A 81 -9.81 6.65 -22.82
C ILE A 81 -8.75 7.20 -21.89
N TYR A 82 -7.87 8.07 -22.39
CA TYR A 82 -6.81 8.71 -21.59
C TYR A 82 -7.23 10.12 -21.19
N TYR A 83 -6.84 10.52 -19.98
CA TYR A 83 -7.17 11.82 -19.42
C TYR A 83 -5.90 12.62 -19.12
N PHE A 84 -5.92 13.91 -19.45
CA PHE A 84 -4.80 14.84 -19.29
C PHE A 84 -5.29 16.13 -18.65
N SER A 85 -4.55 16.65 -17.68
CA SER A 85 -4.79 17.96 -17.08
C SER A 85 -3.91 18.98 -17.78
N VAL A 86 -4.52 19.97 -18.43
CA VAL A 86 -3.83 20.98 -19.23
C VAL A 86 -4.09 22.35 -18.63
N SER A 87 -3.03 23.13 -18.40
CA SER A 87 -3.14 24.51 -17.93
C SER A 87 -2.96 25.47 -19.12
N PRO A 88 -4.04 25.99 -19.72
CA PRO A 88 -3.89 27.00 -20.75
C PRO A 88 -3.36 28.31 -20.15
N GLY A 89 -2.43 28.95 -20.85
CA GLY A 89 -1.97 30.28 -20.49
C GLY A 89 -3.13 31.27 -20.52
N GLY A 90 -3.64 31.63 -19.33
CA GLY A 90 -4.71 32.63 -19.17
C GLY A 90 -6.00 32.17 -18.46
N LEU A 91 -6.14 30.89 -18.08
CA LEU A 91 -7.26 30.44 -17.22
C LEU A 91 -6.83 30.29 -15.75
N SER A 92 -7.77 30.49 -14.82
CA SER A 92 -7.54 30.34 -13.38
C SER A 92 -7.55 28.89 -12.88
N SER A 93 -7.99 27.94 -13.71
CA SER A 93 -8.11 26.51 -13.37
C SER A 93 -7.70 25.63 -14.56
N PRO A 94 -7.09 24.45 -14.31
CA PRO A 94 -6.73 23.51 -15.37
C PRO A 94 -7.98 22.90 -16.02
N VAL A 95 -7.88 22.61 -17.32
CA VAL A 95 -8.92 21.92 -18.11
C VAL A 95 -8.51 20.46 -18.26
N THR A 96 -9.45 19.53 -18.06
CA THR A 96 -9.19 18.10 -18.34
C THR A 96 -9.56 17.77 -19.78
N VAL A 97 -8.66 17.09 -20.48
CA VAL A 97 -8.80 16.59 -21.85
C VAL A 97 -8.92 15.07 -21.80
N ALA A 98 -9.97 14.52 -22.39
CA ALA A 98 -10.14 13.08 -22.61
C ALA A 98 -9.90 12.75 -24.08
N VAL A 99 -9.17 11.67 -24.38
CA VAL A 99 -8.90 11.19 -25.75
C VAL A 99 -9.02 9.67 -25.85
N SER A 100 -9.46 9.16 -27.00
CA SER A 100 -9.48 7.72 -27.28
C SER A 100 -9.27 7.46 -28.76
N ALA A 101 -8.68 6.30 -29.11
CA ALA A 101 -8.68 5.84 -30.50
C ALA A 101 -10.10 5.51 -30.99
N GLY A 102 -11.03 5.19 -30.09
CA GLY A 102 -12.44 4.97 -30.39
C GLY A 102 -13.29 6.25 -30.38
N GLN A 103 -14.55 6.14 -30.82
CA GLN A 103 -15.51 7.24 -30.72
C GLN A 103 -16.00 7.38 -29.27
N LEU A 104 -15.93 8.60 -28.74
CA LEU A 104 -16.45 8.98 -27.43
C LEU A 104 -17.93 9.33 -27.53
N SER A 105 -18.71 8.87 -26.55
CA SER A 105 -20.08 9.31 -26.34
C SER A 105 -20.22 9.94 -24.95
N THR A 106 -21.24 10.76 -24.74
CA THR A 106 -21.52 11.37 -23.42
C THR A 106 -21.69 10.32 -22.32
N ALA A 107 -22.22 9.13 -22.66
CA ALA A 107 -22.36 8.01 -21.72
C ALA A 107 -21.01 7.37 -21.35
N THR A 108 -20.05 7.37 -22.27
CA THR A 108 -18.70 6.78 -22.06
C THR A 108 -17.82 7.67 -21.17
N LEU A 109 -18.09 8.98 -21.15
CA LEU A 109 -17.30 9.96 -20.42
C LEU A 109 -17.59 9.99 -18.91
N LEU A 110 -18.73 9.44 -18.48
CA LEU A 110 -19.17 9.38 -17.07
C LEU A 110 -18.54 8.23 -16.26
N ALA A 111 -17.62 7.48 -16.86
CA ALA A 111 -16.94 6.38 -16.18
C ALA A 111 -15.87 6.90 -15.21
N PRO A 112 -15.60 6.18 -14.09
CA PRO A 112 -14.48 6.47 -13.21
C PRO A 112 -13.15 6.40 -13.99
N VAL A 113 -12.30 7.40 -13.76
CA VAL A 113 -10.94 7.47 -14.30
C VAL A 113 -10.03 6.63 -13.41
N ASN A 114 -9.46 5.58 -13.98
CA ASN A 114 -8.43 4.76 -13.34
C ASN A 114 -7.12 5.56 -13.35
N THR A 115 -6.75 6.08 -12.18
CA THR A 115 -5.51 6.82 -11.99
C THR A 115 -4.32 5.89 -11.67
N THR A 116 -4.42 4.55 -11.78
CA THR A 116 -3.28 3.60 -11.61
C THR A 116 -3.66 2.22 -12.18
N PRO A 117 -2.72 1.35 -12.62
CA PRO A 117 -3.01 -0.08 -12.82
C PRO A 117 -3.67 -0.68 -11.58
N THR A 118 -4.65 -1.52 -11.84
CA THR A 118 -5.54 -2.23 -10.94
C THR A 118 -4.94 -2.52 -9.55
N VAL A 119 -5.23 -1.64 -8.61
CA VAL A 119 -5.53 -2.02 -7.24
C VAL A 119 -6.98 -1.65 -7.08
N THR A 120 -7.84 -2.66 -6.93
CA THR A 120 -9.12 -2.46 -6.28
C THR A 120 -8.76 -2.01 -4.87
N ALA A 121 -8.58 -0.69 -4.67
CA ALA A 121 -8.74 -0.15 -3.35
C ALA A 121 -10.20 -0.46 -3.01
N PRO A 122 -10.49 -1.32 -2.02
CA PRO A 122 -11.85 -1.34 -1.51
C PRO A 122 -12.15 0.11 -1.10
N ASP A 123 -13.38 0.56 -1.37
CA ASP A 123 -13.95 1.75 -0.76
C ASP A 123 -13.71 1.67 0.75
N SER A 124 -12.57 2.22 1.18
CA SER A 124 -12.17 2.39 2.56
C SER A 124 -12.37 3.88 2.78
N GLN A 125 -13.58 4.33 3.15
CA GLN A 125 -13.99 4.24 4.54
C GLN A 125 -12.72 4.27 5.40
N THR A 126 -12.27 5.50 5.78
CA THR A 126 -11.24 5.87 6.80
C THR A 126 -11.75 6.48 8.15
N ILE A 127 -11.33 5.98 9.34
CA ILE A 127 -11.57 6.59 10.69
C ILE A 127 -10.26 6.63 11.47
N VAL A 128 -10.16 7.64 12.32
CA VAL A 128 -8.95 8.08 13.00
C VAL A 128 -8.99 7.85 14.51
N CYS A 129 -8.58 6.67 14.98
CA CYS A 129 -8.60 6.30 16.40
C CYS A 129 -7.22 6.28 17.05
N PHE A 130 -7.14 6.65 18.34
CA PHE A 130 -6.03 6.28 19.22
C PHE A 130 -6.34 4.99 19.96
N ALA A 131 -5.36 4.11 20.17
CA ALA A 131 -5.56 2.97 21.06
C ALA A 131 -5.54 3.39 22.54
N SER A 132 -6.23 2.62 23.40
CA SER A 132 -6.14 2.77 24.85
C SER A 132 -4.69 2.74 25.34
N GLY A 133 -4.39 3.53 26.36
CA GLY A 133 -3.04 3.72 26.89
C GLY A 133 -2.24 4.85 26.21
N THR A 134 -2.68 5.30 25.03
CA THR A 134 -2.09 6.45 24.34
C THR A 134 -2.23 7.70 25.20
N ARG A 135 -1.14 8.41 25.45
CA ARG A 135 -1.17 9.67 26.18
C ARG A 135 -1.26 10.86 25.25
N ILE A 136 -2.19 11.74 25.57
CA ILE A 136 -2.41 13.01 24.90
C ILE A 136 -1.87 14.13 25.77
N ARG A 137 -1.14 15.07 25.18
CA ARG A 137 -0.67 16.25 25.89
C ARG A 137 -1.83 17.12 26.33
N THR A 138 -1.89 17.38 27.64
CA THR A 138 -2.84 18.31 28.25
C THR A 138 -2.11 19.43 29.00
N ALA A 139 -2.86 20.46 29.42
CA ALA A 139 -2.32 21.51 30.27
C ALA A 139 -1.80 21.00 31.63
N LYS A 140 -2.21 19.79 32.04
CA LYS A 140 -1.80 19.13 33.30
C LYS A 140 -0.70 18.07 33.09
N GLY A 141 -0.18 17.93 31.87
CA GLY A 141 0.77 16.89 31.47
C GLY A 141 0.17 15.85 30.53
N ASP A 142 0.89 14.75 30.31
CA ASP A 142 0.48 13.68 29.40
C ASP A 142 -0.49 12.71 30.10
N ILE A 143 -1.75 12.70 29.68
CA ILE A 143 -2.85 11.91 30.28
C ILE A 143 -3.28 10.84 29.28
N ARG A 144 -3.57 9.62 29.76
CA ARG A 144 -4.07 8.55 28.90
C ARG A 144 -5.42 8.89 28.29
N VAL A 145 -5.65 8.52 27.05
CA VAL A 145 -6.85 8.89 26.30
C VAL A 145 -8.15 8.42 26.98
N GLU A 146 -8.12 7.25 27.62
CA GLU A 146 -9.23 6.69 28.40
C GLU A 146 -9.49 7.39 29.74
N GLU A 147 -8.54 8.19 30.23
CA GLU A 147 -8.64 8.95 31.49
C GLU A 147 -9.08 10.41 31.25
N LEU A 148 -9.11 10.87 29.99
CA LEU A 148 -9.56 12.21 29.60
C LEU A 148 -11.06 12.39 29.83
N ARG A 149 -11.49 13.64 30.01
CA ARG A 149 -12.89 14.00 30.13
C ARG A 149 -13.25 15.13 29.19
N VAL A 150 -14.51 15.15 28.75
CA VAL A 150 -15.08 16.31 28.05
C VAL A 150 -14.90 17.56 28.93
N GLY A 151 -14.37 18.62 28.33
CA GLY A 151 -14.01 19.85 29.01
C GLY A 151 -12.56 19.92 29.52
N ASP A 152 -11.78 18.85 29.49
CA ASP A 152 -10.33 18.94 29.73
C ASP A 152 -9.65 19.71 28.58
N ASP A 153 -8.62 20.50 28.91
CA ASP A 153 -7.83 21.26 27.94
C ASP A 153 -6.62 20.45 27.46
N VAL A 154 -6.63 20.09 26.17
CA VAL A 154 -5.44 19.56 25.47
C VAL A 154 -4.53 20.72 25.04
N VAL A 155 -3.24 20.44 24.86
CA VAL A 155 -2.31 21.37 24.19
C VAL A 155 -2.01 20.83 22.80
N THR A 156 -2.34 21.60 21.78
CA THR A 156 -2.14 21.22 20.37
C THR A 156 -0.68 21.38 19.95
N SER A 157 -0.31 20.88 18.76
CA SER A 157 1.06 21.03 18.22
C SER A 157 1.49 22.50 18.08
N SER A 158 0.54 23.41 17.81
CA SER A 158 0.78 24.85 17.74
C SER A 158 0.94 25.52 19.12
N GLY A 159 0.73 24.78 20.21
CA GLY A 159 0.77 25.28 21.58
C GLY A 159 -0.55 25.89 22.07
N ALA A 160 -1.60 25.89 21.25
CA ALA A 160 -2.92 26.36 21.65
C ALA A 160 -3.56 25.39 22.67
N ARG A 161 -4.37 25.93 23.58
CA ARG A 161 -5.20 25.12 24.48
C ARG A 161 -6.59 24.97 23.87
N ARG A 162 -7.10 23.74 23.82
CA ARG A 162 -8.43 23.44 23.30
C ARG A 162 -9.17 22.50 24.22
N ALA A 163 -10.44 22.81 24.45
CA ALA A 163 -11.30 21.95 25.25
C ALA A 163 -11.76 20.75 24.42
N ILE A 164 -11.68 19.56 25.03
CA ILE A 164 -12.29 18.35 24.48
C ILE A 164 -13.81 18.52 24.48
N ARG A 165 -14.44 18.35 23.32
CA ARG A 165 -15.90 18.45 23.15
C ARG A 165 -16.57 17.08 23.21
N TRP A 166 -15.86 16.05 22.77
CA TRP A 166 -16.40 14.71 22.76
C TRP A 166 -15.29 13.67 22.80
N LEU A 167 -15.60 12.53 23.43
CA LEU A 167 -14.75 11.35 23.48
C LEU A 167 -15.57 10.15 23.04
N GLY A 168 -15.24 9.56 21.89
CA GLY A 168 -15.84 8.32 21.41
C GLY A 168 -14.95 7.15 21.78
N HIS A 169 -15.53 5.98 22.04
CA HIS A 169 -14.74 4.75 22.15
C HIS A 169 -15.48 3.51 21.67
N ARG A 170 -14.71 2.50 21.24
CA ARG A 170 -15.22 1.17 20.91
C ARG A 170 -14.14 0.12 21.13
N THR A 171 -14.54 -1.02 21.69
CA THR A 171 -13.71 -2.23 21.78
C THR A 171 -14.04 -3.15 20.60
N ILE A 172 -13.01 -3.68 19.97
CA ILE A 172 -13.11 -4.56 18.81
C ILE A 172 -12.34 -5.85 19.09
N ALA A 173 -13.04 -6.98 19.07
CA ALA A 173 -12.40 -8.29 19.03
C ALA A 173 -11.88 -8.56 17.61
N CYS A 174 -10.58 -8.83 17.49
CA CYS A 174 -9.91 -9.05 16.21
C CYS A 174 -9.89 -10.54 15.81
N THR A 175 -10.03 -11.46 16.77
CA THR A 175 -10.04 -12.90 16.50
C THR A 175 -11.18 -13.30 15.55
N GLY A 176 -10.85 -14.05 14.48
CA GLY A 176 -11.83 -14.60 13.54
C GLY A 176 -12.39 -13.63 12.51
N ARG A 177 -11.85 -12.40 12.45
CA ARG A 177 -12.24 -11.39 11.45
C ARG A 177 -11.59 -11.63 10.10
N THR A 178 -12.31 -11.30 9.02
CA THR A 178 -11.81 -11.37 7.63
C THR A 178 -11.22 -10.05 7.14
N ASP A 179 -11.44 -8.95 7.87
CA ASP A 179 -11.02 -7.58 7.56
C ASP A 179 -9.89 -7.08 8.49
N LEU A 180 -9.06 -7.99 8.99
CA LEU A 180 -8.00 -7.70 9.97
C LEU A 180 -7.09 -6.53 9.58
N ALA A 181 -6.72 -6.40 8.30
CA ALA A 181 -5.85 -5.32 7.82
C ALA A 181 -6.46 -3.91 8.01
N GLN A 182 -7.78 -3.80 8.10
CA GLN A 182 -8.49 -2.53 8.34
C GLN A 182 -8.62 -2.24 9.85
N VAL A 183 -8.61 -3.28 10.69
CA VAL A 183 -8.87 -3.13 12.14
C VAL A 183 -7.59 -3.08 12.98
N LEU A 184 -6.59 -3.88 12.61
CA LEU A 184 -5.40 -4.07 13.42
C LEU A 184 -4.62 -2.75 13.56
N PRO A 185 -4.15 -2.41 14.77
CA PRO A 185 -3.49 -1.13 14.99
C PRO A 185 -2.16 -1.06 14.25
N VAL A 186 -1.89 0.13 13.71
CA VAL A 186 -0.56 0.50 13.24
C VAL A 186 0.23 1.00 14.44
N ARG A 187 1.35 0.34 14.69
CA ARG A 187 2.37 0.72 15.65
C ARG A 187 3.39 1.61 14.99
N ILE A 188 3.52 2.82 15.51
CA ILE A 188 4.63 3.74 15.25
C ILE A 188 5.59 3.59 16.41
N ALA A 189 6.75 3.00 16.15
CA ALA A 189 7.77 2.75 17.16
C ALA A 189 8.28 4.05 17.76
N ARG A 190 8.70 4.00 19.02
CA ARG A 190 9.44 5.08 19.66
C ARG A 190 10.55 5.61 18.75
N ASP A 191 10.70 6.93 18.73
CA ASP A 191 11.73 7.65 17.98
C ASP A 191 11.62 7.55 16.43
N ALA A 192 10.54 6.98 15.87
CA ALA A 192 10.37 6.77 14.42
C ALA A 192 10.40 8.05 13.57
N PHE A 193 9.93 9.18 14.11
CA PHE A 193 9.95 10.50 13.45
C PHE A 193 11.03 11.44 14.03
N GLY A 194 12.00 10.88 14.78
CA GLY A 194 13.01 11.64 15.49
C GLY A 194 12.93 11.42 17.01
N GLU A 195 13.92 11.93 17.74
CA GLU A 195 14.00 11.74 19.19
C GLU A 195 12.73 12.21 19.91
N GLY A 196 12.15 11.34 20.72
CA GLY A 196 10.91 11.58 21.46
C GLY A 196 9.66 11.64 20.59
N ARG A 197 9.72 11.24 19.31
CA ARG A 197 8.61 11.32 18.35
C ARG A 197 8.34 9.98 17.68
N PRO A 198 7.41 9.17 18.22
CA PRO A 198 6.81 9.30 19.56
C PRO A 198 7.80 8.94 20.68
N ALA A 199 7.53 9.38 21.91
CA ALA A 199 8.35 9.13 23.10
C ALA A 199 8.24 7.68 23.62
N ARG A 200 7.19 6.98 23.19
CA ARG A 200 6.98 5.53 23.33
C ARG A 200 6.25 5.03 22.10
N ASP A 201 6.14 3.72 21.93
CA ASP A 201 5.34 3.15 20.84
C ASP A 201 3.91 3.70 20.88
N LEU A 202 3.47 4.29 19.77
CA LEU A 202 2.13 4.84 19.58
C LEU A 202 1.32 3.85 18.73
N LEU A 203 0.14 3.47 19.22
CA LEU A 203 -0.79 2.60 18.52
C LEU A 203 -2.01 3.40 18.06
N VAL A 204 -2.27 3.37 16.76
CA VAL A 204 -3.38 4.09 16.12
C VAL A 204 -4.12 3.19 15.13
N SER A 205 -5.35 3.53 14.75
CA SER A 205 -6.02 2.84 13.65
C SER A 205 -5.26 3.05 12.33
N PRO A 206 -5.38 2.14 11.34
CA PRO A 206 -4.67 2.25 10.07
C PRO A 206 -4.84 3.59 9.37
N ALA A 207 -6.05 4.15 9.39
CA ALA A 207 -6.34 5.41 8.73
C ALA A 207 -6.02 6.66 9.55
N HIS A 208 -5.56 6.54 10.81
CA HIS A 208 -5.25 7.70 11.65
C HIS A 208 -4.15 8.55 11.05
N ALA A 209 -4.44 9.83 10.79
CA ALA A 209 -3.50 10.69 10.11
C ALA A 209 -2.45 11.28 11.07
N ILE A 210 -1.19 11.08 10.69
CA ILE A 210 -0.03 11.64 11.38
C ILE A 210 0.32 12.96 10.73
N CYS A 211 0.51 14.00 11.54
CA CYS A 211 0.90 15.31 11.05
C CYS A 211 2.43 15.38 10.95
N VAL A 212 2.92 15.66 9.76
CA VAL A 212 4.35 15.74 9.46
C VAL A 212 4.67 17.03 8.72
N ASP A 213 5.84 17.58 8.99
CA ASP A 213 6.34 18.78 8.30
C ASP A 213 7.41 18.37 7.28
N LEU A 214 7.10 18.57 6.00
CA LEU A 214 7.98 18.26 4.88
C LEU A 214 8.16 19.48 3.96
N LEU A 215 7.03 20.06 3.54
CA LEU A 215 6.93 21.31 2.75
C LEU A 215 5.81 22.18 3.34
N GLY A 216 5.73 22.20 4.67
CA GLY A 216 4.55 22.56 5.43
C GLY A 216 3.89 21.34 6.07
N GLU A 217 3.03 21.60 7.05
CA GLU A 217 2.29 20.57 7.78
C GLU A 217 1.27 19.88 6.87
N ILE A 218 1.41 18.57 6.72
CA ILE A 218 0.50 17.69 6.00
C ILE A 218 0.05 16.55 6.89
N LEU A 219 -1.11 15.97 6.58
CA LEU A 219 -1.65 14.78 7.22
C LEU A 219 -1.43 13.57 6.32
N VAL A 220 -0.89 12.47 6.88
CA VAL A 220 -0.69 11.22 6.15
C VAL A 220 -1.22 10.05 6.98
N PRO A 221 -2.12 9.20 6.45
CA PRO A 221 -2.62 8.04 7.19
C PRO A 221 -1.49 7.09 7.60
N ALA A 222 -1.55 6.56 8.82
CA ALA A 222 -0.51 5.69 9.38
C ALA A 222 -0.24 4.44 8.50
N CYS A 223 -1.27 3.88 7.87
CA CYS A 223 -1.15 2.73 6.96
C CYS A 223 -0.30 3.03 5.73
N ARG A 224 -0.27 4.28 5.27
CA ARG A 224 0.56 4.73 4.13
C ARG A 224 2.04 4.88 4.50
N LEU A 225 2.35 4.86 5.80
CA LEU A 225 3.70 5.03 6.34
C LEU A 225 4.33 3.71 6.80
N ILE A 226 3.62 2.57 6.67
CA ILE A 226 4.15 1.26 7.04
C ILE A 226 5.38 0.93 6.19
N ASN A 227 6.49 0.62 6.88
CA ASN A 227 7.76 0.24 6.25
C ASN A 227 8.34 -1.07 6.79
N GLY A 228 7.56 -1.81 7.58
CA GLY A 228 7.98 -3.10 8.12
C GLY A 228 9.02 -3.03 9.24
N THR A 229 9.45 -1.83 9.64
CA THR A 229 10.45 -1.63 10.70
C THR A 229 9.93 -0.75 11.83
N THR A 230 10.12 0.57 11.68
CA THR A 230 9.72 1.60 12.63
C THR A 230 8.22 1.84 12.61
N ILE A 231 7.53 1.54 11.50
CA ILE A 231 6.08 1.58 11.42
C ILE A 231 5.58 0.23 10.90
N THR A 232 4.78 -0.44 11.71
CA THR A 232 4.34 -1.83 11.51
C THR A 232 2.89 -2.01 11.94
N GLN A 233 2.14 -2.87 11.27
CA GLN A 233 0.84 -3.31 11.79
C GLN A 233 1.05 -4.50 12.74
N ILE A 234 0.37 -4.50 13.89
CA ILE A 234 0.55 -5.54 14.91
C ILE A 234 -0.73 -6.36 15.10
N ALA A 235 -0.57 -7.67 15.26
CA ALA A 235 -1.66 -8.56 15.61
C ALA A 235 -1.99 -8.43 17.10
N VAL A 236 -3.28 -8.28 17.40
CA VAL A 236 -3.83 -8.23 18.76
C VAL A 236 -5.14 -9.02 18.76
N ASP A 237 -5.50 -9.61 19.90
CA ASP A 237 -6.77 -10.34 20.01
C ASP A 237 -7.97 -9.38 20.17
N GLU A 238 -7.74 -8.24 20.83
CA GLU A 238 -8.72 -7.20 21.09
C GLU A 238 -8.04 -5.83 21.14
N ILE A 239 -8.72 -4.79 20.66
CA ILE A 239 -8.25 -3.41 20.73
C ILE A 239 -9.40 -2.48 21.13
N THR A 240 -9.13 -1.52 22.02
CA THR A 240 -10.08 -0.45 22.34
C THR A 240 -9.57 0.88 21.79
N TYR A 241 -10.33 1.44 20.88
CA TYR A 241 -10.06 2.67 20.16
C TYR A 241 -10.83 3.85 20.76
N TRP A 242 -10.20 5.03 20.74
CA TRP A 242 -10.69 6.28 21.28
C TRP A 242 -10.57 7.41 20.26
N HIS A 243 -11.59 8.28 20.26
CA HIS A 243 -11.64 9.51 19.49
C HIS A 243 -11.60 10.71 20.41
N VAL A 244 -10.89 11.75 20.00
CA VAL A 244 -10.80 13.01 20.74
C VAL A 244 -11.25 14.14 19.83
N GLU A 245 -12.46 14.66 20.04
CA GLU A 245 -12.99 15.82 19.34
C GLU A 245 -12.70 17.09 20.12
N LEU A 246 -12.24 18.12 19.43
CA LEU A 246 -11.96 19.43 20.01
C LEU A 246 -13.02 20.45 19.58
N ASP A 247 -12.90 21.68 20.10
CA ASP A 247 -13.77 22.80 19.70
C ASP A 247 -13.59 23.25 18.25
N SER A 248 -12.42 22.99 17.67
CA SER A 248 -12.19 22.98 16.24
C SER A 248 -11.16 21.91 15.91
N HIS A 249 -11.27 21.31 14.73
CA HIS A 249 -10.29 20.34 14.24
C HIS A 249 -8.87 20.94 14.27
N ASP A 250 -7.96 20.26 14.95
CA ASP A 250 -6.57 20.69 15.12
C ASP A 250 -5.66 19.46 15.35
N ILE A 251 -4.38 19.69 15.57
CA ILE A 251 -3.37 18.65 15.73
C ILE A 251 -3.07 18.43 17.22
N LEU A 252 -3.29 17.21 17.69
CA LEU A 252 -2.95 16.74 19.04
C LEU A 252 -1.47 16.34 19.11
N LEU A 253 -0.94 16.28 20.32
CA LEU A 253 0.35 15.64 20.60
C LEU A 253 0.09 14.31 21.31
N ALA A 254 0.12 13.21 20.54
CA ALA A 254 -0.07 11.85 21.02
C ALA A 254 1.29 11.18 21.22
N GLU A 255 1.65 10.87 22.46
CA GLU A 255 2.99 10.41 22.82
C GLU A 255 4.11 11.34 22.34
N GLY A 256 3.81 12.65 22.22
CA GLY A 256 4.72 13.65 21.68
C GLY A 256 4.78 13.73 20.15
N LEU A 257 4.10 12.82 19.43
CA LEU A 257 3.96 12.86 17.98
C LEU A 257 2.71 13.69 17.58
N PRO A 258 2.83 14.65 16.66
CA PRO A 258 1.67 15.35 16.10
C PRO A 258 0.73 14.40 15.32
N ALA A 259 -0.54 14.36 15.70
CA ALA A 259 -1.56 13.50 15.09
C ALA A 259 -2.91 14.22 15.06
N GLU A 260 -3.81 13.87 14.13
CA GLU A 260 -5.07 14.58 13.96
C GLU A 260 -6.01 14.41 15.18
N SER A 261 -6.75 15.47 15.53
CA SER A 261 -7.95 15.32 16.36
C SER A 261 -9.12 14.84 15.51
N TYR A 262 -10.14 14.26 16.13
CA TYR A 262 -11.32 13.82 15.40
C TYR A 262 -12.05 14.97 14.67
N VAL A 263 -12.44 14.69 13.43
CA VAL A 263 -13.40 15.48 12.65
C VAL A 263 -14.71 14.72 12.61
N GLU A 264 -15.80 15.37 13.02
CA GLU A 264 -17.14 14.79 12.90
C GLU A 264 -17.51 14.65 11.42
N CYS A 265 -17.58 13.40 11.01
CA CYS A 265 -17.81 12.99 9.64
C CYS A 265 -18.93 11.97 9.63
N GLY A 266 -20.05 12.19 10.31
CA GLY A 266 -21.24 11.32 10.22
C GLY A 266 -21.05 9.85 10.64
N ASN A 267 -19.92 9.53 11.25
CA ASN A 267 -19.50 8.18 11.65
C ASN A 267 -19.61 7.96 13.16
N ARG A 268 -20.18 8.93 13.88
CA ARG A 268 -20.39 8.84 15.32
C ARG A 268 -21.18 7.58 15.73
N GLY A 269 -22.07 7.09 14.86
CA GLY A 269 -22.83 5.85 15.05
C GLY A 269 -21.98 4.59 15.27
N PHE A 270 -20.70 4.61 14.91
CA PHE A 270 -19.77 3.53 15.21
C PHE A 270 -19.43 3.40 16.72
N PHE A 271 -19.53 4.47 17.50
CA PHE A 271 -19.05 4.45 18.89
C PHE A 271 -20.10 3.96 19.88
N ALA A 272 -19.64 3.19 20.88
CA ALA A 272 -20.49 2.53 21.85
C ALA A 272 -21.30 3.50 22.72
N ASN A 273 -20.88 4.76 22.80
CA ASN A 273 -21.51 5.81 23.59
C ASN A 273 -22.41 6.76 22.78
N THR A 274 -22.87 6.33 21.60
CA THR A 274 -23.94 7.03 20.86
C THR A 274 -25.30 6.36 21.04
N GLY A 275 -26.37 7.16 20.95
CA GLY A 275 -27.75 6.68 21.16
C GLY A 275 -28.27 5.70 20.10
N VAL A 276 -27.54 5.54 18.99
CA VAL A 276 -27.82 4.57 17.91
C VAL A 276 -26.47 3.99 17.48
N ILE A 277 -26.20 2.75 17.89
CA ILE A 277 -24.99 2.01 17.49
C ILE A 277 -25.25 1.38 16.13
N ASP A 278 -24.49 1.77 15.13
CA ASP A 278 -24.42 1.07 13.86
C ASP A 278 -23.41 -0.09 14.00
N LEU A 279 -23.93 -1.32 13.88
CA LEU A 279 -23.13 -2.54 13.97
C LEU A 279 -22.45 -2.87 12.63
N ASP A 280 -22.95 -2.32 11.53
CA ASP A 280 -22.45 -2.53 10.17
C ASP A 280 -21.46 -1.42 9.75
N ALA A 281 -21.41 -0.32 10.48
CA ALA A 281 -20.39 0.71 10.32
C ALA A 281 -18.99 0.12 10.53
N ALA A 282 -18.15 0.20 9.50
CA ALA A 282 -16.74 -0.14 9.62
C ALA A 282 -16.07 0.83 10.60
N PRO A 283 -15.08 0.36 11.38
CA PRO A 283 -14.26 1.22 12.23
C PRO A 283 -13.53 2.26 11.44
N ASP A 284 -13.57 2.21 10.10
CA ASP A 284 -13.07 3.18 9.18
C ASP A 284 -14.17 3.91 8.35
N ALA A 285 -15.49 3.77 8.45
CA ALA A 285 -16.44 4.54 7.58
C ALA A 285 -16.26 6.11 7.52
N ARG A 286 -16.10 6.68 6.30
CA ARG A 286 -16.10 8.15 6.01
C ARG A 286 -17.25 8.51 5.04
N PRO A 287 -18.01 9.60 5.24
CA PRO A 287 -19.07 10.02 4.33
C PRO A 287 -18.51 10.81 3.15
N SER A 288 -19.25 10.74 2.05
CA SER A 288 -19.00 11.50 0.82
C SER A 288 -19.23 13.00 1.03
N GLY A 289 -18.17 13.82 0.92
CA GLY A 289 -18.26 15.28 0.90
C GLY A 289 -16.91 15.98 1.13
N PRO A 290 -16.74 17.24 0.69
CA PRO A 290 -15.54 18.01 0.96
C PRO A 290 -15.48 18.36 2.46
N GLN A 291 -14.51 17.80 3.17
CA GLN A 291 -14.28 18.08 4.59
C GLN A 291 -13.08 19.01 4.76
N ALA A 292 -13.23 20.02 5.61
CA ALA A 292 -12.16 20.95 5.93
C ALA A 292 -11.23 20.35 6.98
N PHE A 293 -10.30 19.48 6.56
CA PHE A 293 -9.17 19.13 7.44
C PHE A 293 -8.39 20.40 7.81
N CYS A 294 -7.82 20.44 9.00
CA CYS A 294 -7.02 21.56 9.48
C CYS A 294 -5.71 21.68 8.70
N ARG A 295 -5.27 20.60 8.02
CA ARG A 295 -4.11 20.53 7.13
C ARG A 295 -4.43 19.65 5.90
N PRO A 296 -3.71 19.79 4.77
CA PRO A 296 -3.90 18.93 3.61
C PRO A 296 -3.68 17.45 3.94
N LEU A 297 -4.65 16.60 3.60
CA LEU A 297 -4.52 15.14 3.68
C LEU A 297 -3.88 14.61 2.39
N ILE A 298 -2.79 13.86 2.53
CA ILE A 298 -2.02 13.27 1.45
C ILE A 298 -1.98 11.76 1.64
N GLU A 299 -2.58 11.01 0.71
CA GLU A 299 -2.73 9.55 0.82
C GLU A 299 -1.75 8.77 -0.06
N GLY A 300 -0.97 9.45 -0.90
CA GLY A 300 0.02 8.82 -1.78
C GLY A 300 0.86 9.82 -2.55
N GLY A 301 1.60 9.31 -3.53
CA GLY A 301 2.46 10.11 -4.40
C GLY A 301 3.79 10.53 -3.76
N PRO A 302 4.52 11.47 -4.39
CA PRO A 302 5.92 11.75 -4.07
C PRO A 302 6.18 12.19 -2.64
N LEU A 303 5.21 12.85 -1.98
CA LEU A 303 5.35 13.28 -0.59
C LEU A 303 5.34 12.09 0.38
N VAL A 304 4.49 11.09 0.13
CA VAL A 304 4.45 9.87 0.95
C VAL A 304 5.71 9.03 0.71
N GLU A 305 6.17 8.94 -0.53
CA GLU A 305 7.42 8.25 -0.88
C GLU A 305 8.62 8.89 -0.16
N ALA A 306 8.75 10.22 -0.21
CA ALA A 306 9.81 10.94 0.49
C ALA A 306 9.76 10.75 2.03
N LEU A 307 8.56 10.65 2.62
CA LEU A 307 8.42 10.35 4.05
C LEU A 307 8.88 8.93 4.37
N ARG A 308 8.55 7.96 3.53
CA ARG A 308 8.99 6.57 3.70
C ARG A 308 10.50 6.44 3.60
N GLU A 309 11.13 7.10 2.63
CA GLU A 309 12.59 7.15 2.55
C GLU A 309 13.23 7.72 3.82
N ARG A 310 12.64 8.76 4.41
CA ARG A 310 13.11 9.32 5.71
C ARG A 310 12.93 8.33 6.86
N LEU A 311 11.82 7.60 6.89
CA LEU A 311 11.56 6.57 7.89
C LEU A 311 12.53 5.39 7.77
N ASP A 312 12.87 4.98 6.55
CA ASP A 312 13.84 3.92 6.29
C ASP A 312 15.25 4.35 6.69
N ALA A 313 15.64 5.58 6.36
CA ALA A 313 16.88 6.17 6.86
C ALA A 313 16.90 6.22 8.39
N LYS A 314 15.77 6.55 9.03
CA LYS A 314 15.64 6.54 10.48
C LYS A 314 15.76 5.13 11.06
N ALA A 315 15.15 4.12 10.43
CA ALA A 315 15.26 2.72 10.83
C ALA A 315 16.73 2.28 10.90
N VAL A 316 17.55 2.66 9.91
CA VAL A 316 18.99 2.40 9.92
C VAL A 316 19.67 3.02 11.15
N THR A 317 19.35 4.27 11.50
CA THR A 317 19.91 4.89 12.72
C THR A 317 19.49 4.20 14.01
N LEU A 318 18.34 3.51 13.99
CA LEU A 318 17.82 2.74 15.13
C LEU A 318 18.36 1.29 15.14
N GLY A 319 19.30 0.95 14.25
CA GLY A 319 19.98 -0.35 14.23
C GLY A 319 19.33 -1.40 13.34
N TRP A 320 18.39 -1.02 12.48
CA TRP A 320 17.89 -1.90 11.43
C TRP A 320 18.88 -1.97 10.26
N THR A 321 18.95 -3.12 9.61
CA THR A 321 19.77 -3.31 8.41
C THR A 321 18.93 -3.98 7.34
N LEU A 322 19.05 -3.50 6.10
CA LEU A 322 18.46 -4.17 4.95
C LEU A 322 19.47 -5.21 4.44
N VAL A 323 19.08 -6.48 4.44
CA VAL A 323 19.94 -7.60 4.06
C VAL A 323 19.41 -8.26 2.80
N GLU A 324 20.32 -8.56 1.88
CA GLU A 324 20.05 -9.33 0.67
C GLU A 324 20.40 -10.79 0.90
N THR A 325 19.39 -11.66 0.89
CA THR A 325 19.56 -13.11 0.93
C THR A 325 18.87 -13.70 -0.31
N PRO A 326 19.60 -14.03 -1.39
CA PRO A 326 18.99 -14.40 -2.67
C PRO A 326 17.99 -15.56 -2.62
N LEU A 327 18.13 -16.46 -1.64
CA LEU A 327 17.24 -17.60 -1.40
C LEU A 327 16.35 -17.43 -0.16
N ALA A 328 16.28 -16.24 0.43
CA ALA A 328 15.48 -15.94 1.62
C ALA A 328 15.62 -16.97 2.77
N GLU A 329 16.85 -17.43 3.02
CA GLU A 329 17.15 -18.46 4.05
C GLU A 329 16.35 -19.77 3.86
N LEU A 330 16.09 -20.16 2.60
CA LEU A 330 15.33 -21.36 2.21
C LEU A 330 15.75 -22.62 2.97
N ARG A 331 14.73 -23.29 3.52
CA ARG A 331 14.80 -24.61 4.16
C ARG A 331 13.78 -25.53 3.50
N ILE A 332 14.11 -26.81 3.49
CA ILE A 332 13.19 -27.85 3.00
C ILE A 332 12.70 -28.63 4.21
N VAL A 333 11.40 -28.75 4.40
CA VAL A 333 10.81 -29.59 5.45
C VAL A 333 10.23 -30.83 4.79
N ALA A 334 10.91 -31.96 4.95
CA ALA A 334 10.50 -33.26 4.42
C ALA A 334 9.99 -34.15 5.57
N ASP A 335 8.71 -34.51 5.53
CA ASP A 335 8.03 -35.29 6.58
C ASP A 335 8.28 -34.75 8.00
N GLY A 336 8.25 -33.41 8.14
CA GLY A 336 8.48 -32.71 9.41
C GLY A 336 9.95 -32.54 9.80
N ARG A 337 10.90 -33.00 8.99
CA ARG A 337 12.36 -32.85 9.24
C ARG A 337 12.93 -31.74 8.38
N ILE A 338 13.67 -30.83 9.01
CA ILE A 338 14.35 -29.73 8.32
C ILE A 338 15.61 -30.27 7.64
N VAL A 339 15.72 -30.06 6.33
CA VAL A 339 16.88 -30.35 5.50
C VAL A 339 17.35 -29.04 4.85
N ARG A 340 18.64 -28.73 5.02
CA ARG A 340 19.23 -27.55 4.38
C ARG A 340 19.66 -27.90 2.95
N PRO A 341 19.17 -27.18 1.93
CA PRO A 341 19.62 -27.41 0.57
C PRO A 341 21.04 -26.88 0.37
N GLU A 342 21.77 -27.49 -0.54
CA GLU A 342 22.99 -26.92 -1.10
C GLU A 342 22.60 -25.84 -2.11
N SER A 343 23.12 -24.63 -1.95
CA SER A 343 22.77 -23.48 -2.78
C SER A 343 23.94 -23.03 -3.65
N HIS A 344 23.66 -22.73 -4.92
CA HIS A 344 24.60 -22.10 -5.84
C HIS A 344 23.89 -21.04 -6.69
N GLY A 345 24.18 -19.76 -6.43
CA GLY A 345 23.48 -18.65 -7.08
C GLY A 345 21.97 -18.67 -6.79
N LEU A 346 21.16 -18.67 -7.85
CA LEU A 346 19.69 -18.71 -7.79
C LEU A 346 19.12 -20.14 -7.87
N SER A 347 19.92 -21.14 -7.52
CA SER A 347 19.51 -22.54 -7.52
C SER A 347 19.83 -23.19 -6.19
N ALA A 348 18.89 -23.97 -5.68
CA ALA A 348 19.04 -24.78 -4.48
C ALA A 348 18.74 -26.24 -4.80
N ARG A 349 19.51 -27.17 -4.24
CA ARG A 349 19.35 -28.62 -4.44
C ARG A 349 19.36 -29.36 -3.12
N VAL A 350 18.47 -30.34 -2.96
CA VAL A 350 18.43 -31.24 -1.81
C VAL A 350 18.19 -32.67 -2.27
N ARG A 351 18.74 -33.64 -1.53
CA ARG A 351 18.49 -35.07 -1.74
C ARG A 351 17.49 -35.56 -0.70
N LEU A 352 16.42 -36.22 -1.14
CA LEU A 352 15.34 -36.72 -0.30
C LEU A 352 15.04 -38.19 -0.61
N PRO A 353 14.60 -39.00 0.38
CA PRO A 353 14.11 -40.36 0.14
C PRO A 353 12.89 -40.38 -0.78
N ALA A 354 12.79 -41.36 -1.67
CA ALA A 354 11.68 -41.46 -2.63
C ALA A 354 10.33 -41.77 -1.96
N ASP A 355 10.32 -42.29 -0.74
CA ASP A 355 9.12 -42.53 0.08
C ASP A 355 8.66 -41.30 0.88
N THR A 356 9.33 -40.15 0.73
CA THR A 356 8.94 -38.88 1.34
C THR A 356 7.50 -38.54 0.94
N LYS A 357 6.64 -38.29 1.93
CA LYS A 357 5.21 -38.05 1.69
C LYS A 357 4.88 -36.59 1.52
N ASP A 358 5.58 -35.73 2.25
CA ASP A 358 5.27 -34.31 2.30
C ASP A 358 6.54 -33.47 2.29
N VAL A 359 6.59 -32.48 1.39
CA VAL A 359 7.74 -31.60 1.21
C VAL A 359 7.27 -30.15 1.17
N TRP A 360 7.84 -29.34 2.04
CA TRP A 360 7.57 -27.90 2.12
C TRP A 360 8.83 -27.09 1.85
N LEU A 361 8.65 -26.00 1.13
CA LEU A 361 9.60 -24.90 1.05
C LEU A 361 9.26 -23.94 2.19
N GLU A 362 10.20 -23.71 3.10
CA GLU A 362 10.08 -22.69 4.14
C GLU A 362 11.15 -21.62 3.94
N CYS A 363 10.76 -20.36 3.93
CA CYS A 363 11.68 -19.24 3.73
C CYS A 363 11.20 -18.01 4.49
N GLU A 364 12.12 -17.07 4.70
CA GLU A 364 11.78 -15.73 5.17
C GLU A 364 11.00 -14.98 4.09
N THR A 365 10.17 -14.04 4.50
CA THR A 365 9.40 -13.20 3.58
C THR A 365 9.75 -11.74 3.72
N SER A 366 9.49 -11.01 2.63
CA SER A 366 9.48 -9.56 2.59
C SER A 366 8.19 -9.10 1.94
N VAL A 367 7.74 -7.92 2.33
CA VAL A 367 6.58 -7.27 1.71
C VAL A 367 7.11 -6.23 0.72
N PRO A 368 6.87 -6.38 -0.60
CA PRO A 368 7.35 -5.42 -1.59
C PRO A 368 6.94 -3.99 -1.26
N ALA A 369 5.70 -3.79 -0.82
CA ALA A 369 5.18 -2.49 -0.42
C ALA A 369 5.87 -1.90 0.80
N HIS A 370 6.78 -2.58 1.50
CA HIS A 370 7.61 -2.00 2.57
C HIS A 370 8.96 -1.48 2.07
N LEU A 371 9.43 -1.92 0.89
CA LEU A 371 10.76 -1.60 0.35
C LEU A 371 10.77 -0.39 -0.61
N GLY A 372 9.60 0.18 -0.88
CA GLY A 372 9.41 1.26 -1.85
C GLY A 372 9.16 0.74 -3.28
N ALA A 373 8.62 1.61 -4.15
CA ALA A 373 8.33 1.35 -5.57
C ALA A 373 7.31 0.23 -5.89
N SER A 374 6.65 -0.35 -4.89
CA SER A 374 5.57 -1.34 -5.08
C SER A 374 4.38 -1.07 -4.17
N THR A 375 3.18 -1.44 -4.63
CA THR A 375 1.94 -1.43 -3.86
C THR A 375 1.53 -2.84 -3.41
N ASP A 376 2.33 -3.86 -3.71
CA ASP A 376 2.06 -5.26 -3.35
C ASP A 376 2.35 -5.48 -1.86
N ASP A 377 1.29 -5.67 -1.08
CA ASP A 377 1.28 -5.82 0.39
C ASP A 377 1.42 -7.28 0.86
N ARG A 378 1.57 -8.22 -0.07
CA ARG A 378 1.73 -9.64 0.25
C ARG A 378 3.11 -9.91 0.84
N ALA A 379 3.16 -10.81 1.81
CA ALA A 379 4.41 -11.35 2.33
C ALA A 379 4.97 -12.41 1.36
N LEU A 380 5.95 -12.03 0.54
CA LEU A 380 6.53 -12.87 -0.51
C LEU A 380 7.91 -13.41 -0.11
N GLY A 381 8.12 -14.70 -0.36
CA GLY A 381 9.38 -15.41 -0.14
C GLY A 381 10.27 -15.41 -1.38
N ILE A 382 10.42 -16.59 -2.00
CA ILE A 382 11.25 -16.76 -3.21
C ILE A 382 10.44 -16.61 -4.50
N CYS A 383 11.04 -16.02 -5.54
CA CYS A 383 10.47 -15.94 -6.88
C CYS A 383 10.86 -17.19 -7.69
N LEU A 384 9.93 -18.12 -7.87
CA LEU A 384 10.17 -19.40 -8.50
C LEU A 384 10.21 -19.27 -10.03
N ALA A 385 11.21 -19.90 -10.65
CA ALA A 385 11.21 -20.20 -12.09
C ALA A 385 10.72 -21.63 -12.35
N ALA A 386 11.27 -22.61 -11.62
CA ALA A 386 10.90 -24.01 -11.77
C ALA A 386 11.24 -24.85 -10.54
N LEU A 387 10.48 -25.94 -10.35
CA LEU A 387 10.83 -27.05 -9.47
C LEU A 387 11.13 -28.27 -10.34
N THR A 388 12.26 -28.92 -10.11
CA THR A 388 12.65 -30.15 -10.81
C THR A 388 12.94 -31.25 -9.82
N ALA A 389 12.38 -32.43 -10.03
CA ALA A 389 12.76 -33.64 -9.33
C ALA A 389 13.39 -34.63 -10.32
N ASP A 390 14.57 -35.16 -9.97
CA ASP A 390 15.26 -36.19 -10.74
C ASP A 390 15.79 -37.32 -9.85
N ASP A 391 15.74 -38.56 -10.33
CA ASP A 391 16.31 -39.74 -9.64
C ASP A 391 17.77 -40.04 -10.06
N GLY A 392 18.36 -39.17 -10.89
CA GLY A 392 19.70 -39.35 -11.47
C GLY A 392 19.82 -40.49 -12.49
N LEU A 393 18.72 -41.16 -12.84
CA LEU A 393 18.70 -42.34 -13.71
C LEU A 393 17.74 -42.15 -14.89
N SER A 394 16.44 -42.21 -14.63
CA SER A 394 15.41 -42.38 -15.65
C SER A 394 14.27 -41.38 -15.53
N LEU A 395 14.03 -40.86 -14.33
CA LEU A 395 12.93 -39.95 -14.07
C LEU A 395 13.48 -38.55 -13.87
N ARG A 396 12.97 -37.62 -14.69
CA ARG A 396 13.11 -36.18 -14.49
C ARG A 396 11.79 -35.51 -14.78
N ARG A 397 11.24 -34.81 -13.80
CA ARG A 397 10.02 -33.99 -13.96
C ARG A 397 10.28 -32.58 -13.52
N THR A 398 9.73 -31.63 -14.27
CA THR A 398 9.88 -30.21 -14.02
C THR A 398 8.50 -29.56 -14.06
N LEU A 399 8.19 -28.81 -13.01
CA LEU A 399 7.05 -27.89 -12.98
C LEU A 399 7.59 -26.47 -13.21
N SER A 400 7.07 -25.78 -14.22
CA SER A 400 7.31 -24.35 -14.39
C SER A 400 6.50 -23.53 -13.38
N ALA A 401 6.90 -22.28 -13.18
CA ALA A 401 6.19 -21.33 -12.30
C ALA A 401 4.69 -21.19 -12.62
N GLY A 402 4.27 -21.38 -13.88
CA GLY A 402 2.87 -21.32 -14.30
C GLY A 402 2.06 -22.59 -14.06
N SER A 403 2.65 -23.66 -13.49
CA SER A 403 1.93 -24.93 -13.29
C SER A 403 0.76 -24.76 -12.31
N PRO A 404 -0.45 -25.24 -12.61
CA PRO A 404 -1.59 -25.18 -11.70
C PRO A 404 -1.40 -26.05 -10.45
N GLU A 405 -0.44 -26.99 -10.45
CA GLU A 405 -0.13 -27.83 -9.29
C GLU A 405 0.53 -27.04 -8.15
N LEU A 406 1.16 -25.90 -8.46
CA LEU A 406 1.77 -25.01 -7.47
C LEU A 406 0.68 -24.12 -6.84
N ALA A 407 -0.13 -24.71 -5.96
CA ALA A 407 -1.28 -24.04 -5.35
C ALA A 407 -1.00 -23.58 -3.91
N GLU A 408 -0.75 -24.53 -2.99
CA GLU A 408 -0.69 -24.23 -1.57
C GLU A 408 0.59 -23.45 -1.20
N GLY A 409 0.41 -22.21 -0.77
CA GLY A 409 1.49 -21.31 -0.39
C GLY A 409 2.23 -20.66 -1.56
N PHE A 410 1.67 -20.71 -2.77
CA PHE A 410 2.19 -20.01 -3.95
C PHE A 410 1.24 -18.91 -4.42
N TYR A 411 1.80 -17.82 -4.91
CA TYR A 411 1.09 -16.63 -5.37
C TYR A 411 1.54 -16.25 -6.78
N GLU A 412 0.60 -16.01 -7.69
CA GLU A 412 0.91 -15.45 -9.00
C GLU A 412 1.34 -13.98 -8.90
N ALA A 413 2.31 -13.57 -9.71
CA ALA A 413 2.78 -12.18 -9.75
C ALA A 413 2.63 -11.50 -11.13
N GLY A 414 1.76 -12.02 -12.00
CA GLY A 414 1.72 -11.58 -13.40
C GLY A 414 3.00 -12.00 -14.16
N GLU A 415 2.98 -11.90 -15.48
CA GLU A 415 4.13 -12.20 -16.36
C GLU A 415 4.75 -13.61 -16.21
N GLY A 416 3.97 -14.62 -15.81
CA GLY A 416 4.45 -16.00 -15.75
C GLY A 416 5.40 -16.33 -14.59
N HIS A 417 5.51 -15.43 -13.60
CA HIS A 417 6.25 -15.64 -12.36
C HIS A 417 5.34 -16.09 -11.21
N ARG A 418 5.91 -16.85 -10.27
CA ARG A 418 5.20 -17.34 -9.08
C ARG A 418 6.05 -17.19 -7.84
N TRP A 419 5.53 -16.54 -6.83
CA TRP A 419 6.19 -16.34 -5.53
C TRP A 419 5.70 -17.36 -4.53
N THR A 420 6.54 -17.72 -3.57
CA THR A 420 6.09 -18.44 -2.37
C THR A 420 5.63 -17.46 -1.30
N GLY A 421 4.80 -17.92 -0.36
CA GLY A 421 4.74 -17.31 0.98
C GLY A 421 5.89 -17.78 1.86
N ALA A 422 5.73 -17.64 3.18
CA ALA A 422 6.68 -18.16 4.17
C ALA A 422 6.79 -19.69 4.12
N ARG A 423 5.71 -20.35 3.68
CA ARG A 423 5.64 -21.80 3.54
C ARG A 423 4.84 -22.17 2.30
N ALA A 424 5.39 -23.04 1.46
CA ALA A 424 4.77 -23.49 0.21
C ALA A 424 4.95 -25.00 -0.01
N ARG A 425 3.91 -25.68 -0.51
CA ARG A 425 3.90 -27.14 -0.61
C ARG A 425 4.38 -27.64 -1.97
N VAL A 426 5.42 -28.46 -1.99
CA VAL A 426 5.90 -29.07 -3.24
C VAL A 426 4.97 -30.22 -3.63
N PRO A 427 4.42 -30.24 -4.87
CA PRO A 427 3.53 -31.32 -5.30
C PRO A 427 4.23 -32.68 -5.36
N ALA A 428 3.66 -33.70 -4.70
CA ALA A 428 4.21 -35.06 -4.70
C ALA A 428 4.31 -35.72 -6.09
N SER A 429 3.52 -35.23 -7.04
CA SER A 429 3.60 -35.60 -8.46
C SER A 429 5.00 -35.41 -9.05
N LEU A 430 5.82 -34.48 -8.51
CA LEU A 430 7.20 -34.25 -8.96
C LEU A 430 8.08 -35.49 -8.78
N TRP A 431 7.98 -36.18 -7.65
CA TRP A 431 8.84 -37.33 -7.31
C TRP A 431 8.12 -38.68 -7.29
N GLN A 432 6.81 -38.72 -7.55
CA GLN A 432 6.03 -39.95 -7.65
C GLN A 432 6.64 -40.96 -8.65
N GLY A 433 7.18 -42.08 -8.16
CA GLY A 433 7.78 -43.11 -9.00
C GLY A 433 9.30 -43.03 -9.13
N CYS A 434 9.96 -42.06 -8.47
CA CYS A 434 11.40 -42.17 -8.18
C CYS A 434 11.66 -43.44 -7.35
N ARG A 435 12.84 -44.02 -7.49
CA ARG A 435 13.28 -45.20 -6.72
C ARG A 435 14.38 -44.79 -5.76
N ASP A 436 14.31 -45.30 -4.54
CA ASP A 436 15.26 -45.07 -3.43
C ASP A 436 15.35 -43.60 -2.98
N GLU A 437 15.83 -42.69 -3.83
CA GLU A 437 16.01 -41.26 -3.54
C GLU A 437 15.73 -40.40 -4.78
N PHE A 438 15.54 -39.09 -4.56
CA PHE A 438 15.49 -38.10 -5.63
C PHE A 438 16.17 -36.80 -5.21
N PHE A 439 16.62 -36.05 -6.21
CA PHE A 439 17.10 -34.70 -6.04
C PHE A 439 15.99 -33.73 -6.37
N LEU A 440 15.62 -32.89 -5.40
CA LEU A 440 14.77 -31.73 -5.64
C LEU A 440 15.66 -30.53 -5.90
N ARG A 441 15.47 -29.91 -7.06
CA ARG A 441 16.10 -28.66 -7.48
C ARG A 441 15.04 -27.56 -7.54
N ILE A 442 15.36 -26.43 -6.92
CA ILE A 442 14.55 -25.22 -6.85
C ILE A 442 15.32 -24.12 -7.60
N ASP A 443 14.79 -23.69 -8.74
CA ASP A 443 15.37 -22.62 -9.54
C ASP A 443 14.53 -21.36 -9.39
N LEU A 444 15.20 -20.25 -9.06
CA LEU A 444 14.56 -18.96 -8.86
C LEU A 444 14.67 -18.12 -10.15
N ALA A 445 13.61 -17.36 -10.45
CA ALA A 445 13.60 -16.43 -11.58
C ALA A 445 14.37 -15.14 -11.28
N ALA A 446 14.41 -14.75 -10.01
CA ALA A 446 15.12 -13.59 -9.50
C ALA A 446 15.55 -13.84 -8.04
N PRO A 447 16.53 -13.10 -7.51
CA PRO A 447 16.81 -13.10 -6.08
C PRO A 447 15.54 -12.77 -5.28
N ALA A 448 15.40 -13.37 -4.10
CA ALA A 448 14.40 -12.95 -3.15
C ALA A 448 14.58 -11.48 -2.76
N LEU A 449 13.47 -10.85 -2.37
CA LEU A 449 13.46 -9.45 -2.00
C LEU A 449 14.36 -9.18 -0.78
N PRO A 450 15.03 -8.01 -0.71
CA PRO A 450 15.74 -7.59 0.49
C PRO A 450 14.83 -7.61 1.71
N ARG A 451 15.38 -7.87 2.89
CA ARG A 451 14.62 -7.94 4.14
C ARG A 451 15.26 -7.07 5.22
N TRP A 452 14.43 -6.35 5.95
CA TRP A 452 14.85 -5.67 7.16
C TRP A 452 15.10 -6.66 8.28
N VAL A 453 16.29 -6.59 8.88
CA VAL A 453 16.65 -7.32 10.11
C VAL A 453 16.96 -6.32 11.20
N ASP A 454 16.55 -6.65 12.41
CA ASP A 454 16.94 -5.88 13.58
C ASP A 454 18.38 -6.21 14.00
N LYS A 455 18.88 -5.43 14.96
CA LYS A 455 20.23 -5.60 15.50
C LYS A 455 20.41 -6.97 16.17
N GLY A 456 19.40 -7.48 16.86
CA GLY A 456 19.45 -8.77 17.58
C GLY A 456 19.57 -9.98 16.65
N HIS A 457 18.94 -9.94 15.48
CA HIS A 457 19.02 -10.98 14.47
C HIS A 457 20.40 -11.04 13.80
N THR A 458 21.07 -9.89 13.67
CA THR A 458 22.43 -9.79 13.12
C THR A 458 23.46 -10.37 14.08
N GLU A 459 23.31 -10.11 15.38
CA GLU A 459 24.19 -10.63 16.45
C GLU A 459 24.04 -12.16 16.62
N ALA A 460 22.82 -12.71 16.61
CA ALA A 460 22.58 -14.15 16.71
C ALA A 460 23.18 -14.96 15.53
N LYS A 461 23.20 -14.40 14.31
CA LYS A 461 23.84 -15.03 13.14
C LYS A 461 25.37 -14.98 13.21
N ALA A 462 25.95 -13.94 13.81
CA ALA A 462 27.39 -13.84 13.99
C ALA A 462 27.91 -14.91 14.97
N GLU A 463 27.17 -15.18 16.05
CA GLU A 463 27.50 -16.24 17.01
C GLU A 463 27.38 -17.65 16.39
N LEU A 464 26.34 -17.90 15.59
CA LEU A 464 26.17 -19.19 14.89
C LEU A 464 27.28 -19.49 13.85
N ARG A 465 27.92 -18.46 13.29
CA ARG A 465 29.06 -18.61 12.36
C ARG A 465 30.41 -18.88 13.06
N LEU A 466 30.50 -18.64 14.36
CA LEU A 466 31.70 -18.93 15.16
C LEU A 466 31.68 -20.33 15.77
N VAL A 467 30.53 -21.01 15.74
CA VAL A 467 30.30 -22.32 16.36
C VAL A 467 30.13 -23.46 15.32
N ALA A 468 30.08 -23.12 14.03
CA ALA A 468 30.08 -24.07 12.90
C ALA A 468 31.44 -24.03 12.18
#